data_AF-A0A6G3Z6C2-F1
#
_entry.id   AF-A0A6G3Z6C2-F1
#
_cell.length_a   1.000
_cell.length_b   1.000
_cell.length_c   1.000
_cell.angle_alpha   90.00
_cell.angle_beta   90.00
_cell.angle_gamma   90.00
#
_symmetry.space_group_name_H-M   'P 1'
#
loop_
_entity.id
_entity.type
_entity.pdbx_description
1 polymer ?
#
loop_
_entity_poly.entity_id
_entity_poly.type
_entity_poly.pdbx_seq_one_letter_code
_entity_poly.pdbx_strand_id
1 'polypeptide(L)'
;MTTQIPSAKAAQTLISASLLRLRMRAPFFATLALFARFIPTSSHPTAATDGRDVYYNPEFLANLSAPEQDGLLLHEVLHAALLHPVRSPAPSRS
;
A
#
# COMPACT_ATOMS: atom_id res chain seq x y z
N MET A 1 -2.86 -10.27 23.80
CA MET A 1 -2.08 -10.86 22.71
C MET A 1 -1.28 -9.74 22.08
N THR A 2 0.05 -9.77 22.22
CA THR A 2 0.93 -8.73 21.67
C THR A 2 1.09 -8.99 20.18
N THR A 3 0.41 -8.24 19.30
CA THR A 3 0.67 -8.37 17.86
C THR A 3 2.05 -7.80 17.58
N GLN A 4 2.96 -8.67 17.15
CA GLN A 4 4.32 -8.31 16.84
C GLN A 4 4.33 -7.60 15.48
N ILE A 5 4.64 -6.29 15.48
CA ILE A 5 4.75 -5.50 14.26
C ILE A 5 5.78 -6.19 13.34
N PRO A 6 5.43 -6.54 12.10
CA PRO A 6 6.38 -7.16 11.19
C PRO A 6 7.55 -6.21 10.96
N SER A 7 8.77 -6.75 11.03
CA SER A 7 10.00 -5.98 10.79
C SER A 7 9.90 -5.23 9.45
N ALA A 8 10.47 -4.03 9.39
CA ALA A 8 10.54 -3.24 8.15
C ALA A 8 11.07 -4.04 6.95
N LYS A 9 11.94 -5.03 7.17
CA LYS A 9 12.43 -5.94 6.12
C LYS A 9 11.35 -6.92 5.62
N ALA A 10 10.55 -7.48 6.53
CA ALA A 10 9.46 -8.40 6.17
C ALA A 10 8.38 -7.68 5.36
N ALA A 11 8.01 -6.47 5.77
CA ALA A 11 7.05 -5.62 5.05
C ALA A 11 7.52 -5.29 3.62
N GLN A 12 8.79 -4.92 3.45
CA GLN A 12 9.38 -4.67 2.13
C GLN A 12 9.35 -5.89 1.20
N THR A 13 9.51 -7.10 1.74
CA THR A 13 9.38 -8.34 0.97
C THR A 13 7.96 -8.53 0.45
N LEU A 14 6.93 -8.21 1.25
CA LEU A 14 5.53 -8.29 0.83
C LEU A 14 5.23 -7.31 -0.31
N ILE A 15 5.68 -6.06 -0.19
CA ILE A 15 5.58 -5.05 -1.25
C ILE A 15 6.26 -5.56 -2.53
N SER A 16 7.51 -6.00 -2.42
CA SER A 16 8.29 -6.47 -3.57
C SER A 16 7.64 -7.67 -4.28
N ALA A 17 7.13 -8.63 -3.51
CA ALA A 17 6.43 -9.80 -4.03
C ALA A 17 5.13 -9.40 -4.74
N SER A 18 4.40 -8.43 -4.18
CA SER A 18 3.17 -7.92 -4.78
C SER A 18 3.44 -7.18 -6.09
N LEU A 19 4.44 -6.30 -6.13
CA LEU A 19 4.85 -5.60 -7.35
C LEU A 19 5.28 -6.56 -8.47
N LEU A 20 5.98 -7.65 -8.13
CA LEU A 20 6.34 -8.69 -9.09
C LEU A 20 5.10 -9.38 -9.67
N ARG A 21 4.13 -9.75 -8.82
CA ARG A 21 2.86 -10.36 -9.26
C ARG A 21 2.04 -9.41 -10.13
N LEU A 22 1.95 -8.14 -9.75
CA LEU A 22 1.28 -7.10 -10.53
C LEU A 22 1.92 -6.94 -11.90
N ARG A 23 3.26 -6.95 -11.99
CA ARG A 23 3.98 -6.89 -13.28
C ARG A 23 3.61 -8.03 -14.22
N MET A 24 3.40 -9.23 -13.68
CA MET A 24 3.04 -10.41 -14.48
C MET A 24 1.57 -10.41 -14.92
N ARG A 25 0.65 -9.92 -14.08
CA ARG A 25 -0.80 -10.02 -14.33
C ARG A 25 -1.42 -8.77 -14.94
N ALA A 26 -0.81 -7.61 -14.69
CA ALA A 26 -1.35 -6.30 -15.00
C ALA A 26 -0.21 -5.30 -15.34
N PRO A 27 0.54 -5.54 -16.44
CA PRO A 27 1.76 -4.78 -16.77
C PRO A 27 1.54 -3.27 -16.92
N PHE A 28 0.37 -2.86 -17.43
CA PHE A 28 0.00 -1.45 -17.51
C PHE A 28 -0.03 -0.79 -16.12
N PHE A 29 -0.74 -1.39 -15.16
CA PHE A 29 -0.83 -0.85 -13.81
C PHE A 29 0.45 -1.01 -13.01
N ALA A 30 1.22 -2.06 -13.28
CA ALA A 30 2.54 -2.24 -12.67
C ALA A 30 3.49 -1.08 -13.03
N THR A 31 3.34 -0.49 -14.22
CA THR A 31 4.12 0.69 -14.62
C THR A 31 3.84 1.89 -13.71
N LEU A 32 2.58 2.11 -13.31
CA LEU A 32 2.22 3.15 -12.35
C LEU A 32 2.85 2.87 -10.97
N ALA A 33 2.82 1.61 -10.55
CA ALA A 33 3.35 1.20 -9.25
C ALA A 33 4.88 1.32 -9.14
N LEU A 34 5.62 1.31 -10.26
CA LEU A 34 7.08 1.51 -10.28
C LEU A 34 7.51 2.90 -9.80
N PHE A 35 6.65 3.91 -10.00
CA PHE A 35 6.92 5.29 -9.59
C PHE A 35 6.33 5.63 -8.22
N ALA A 36 5.50 4.76 -7.66
CA ALA A 36 4.93 4.93 -6.33
C ALA A 36 5.98 4.67 -5.25
N ARG A 37 6.04 5.55 -4.24
CA ARG A 37 6.86 5.32 -3.04
C ARG A 37 5.99 4.69 -1.96
N PHE A 38 6.39 3.53 -1.46
CA PHE A 38 5.67 2.82 -0.40
C PHE A 38 6.27 3.13 0.97
N ILE A 39 5.51 3.78 1.84
CA ILE A 39 5.94 4.25 3.16
C ILE A 39 5.18 3.47 4.25
N PRO A 40 5.87 2.68 5.10
CA PRO A 40 5.21 2.01 6.20
C PRO A 40 4.78 3.04 7.26
N THR A 41 3.54 2.94 7.75
CA THR A 41 3.02 3.78 8.84
C THR A 41 1.91 3.07 9.61
N SER A 42 1.82 3.32 10.92
CA SER A 42 0.70 2.89 11.76
C SER A 42 -0.40 3.95 11.90
N SER A 43 -0.26 5.11 11.25
CA SER A 43 -1.24 6.20 11.31
C SER A 43 -2.55 5.89 10.59
N HIS A 44 -2.54 4.89 9.71
CA HIS A 44 -3.72 4.41 8.99
C HIS A 44 -4.01 2.96 9.37
N PRO A 45 -5.28 2.56 9.50
CA PRO A 45 -5.63 1.18 9.83
C PRO A 45 -5.30 0.20 8.70
N THR A 46 -5.26 0.66 7.45
CA THR A 46 -5.07 -0.19 6.27
C THR A 46 -3.94 0.35 5.38
N ALA A 47 -4.27 1.12 4.34
CA ALA A 47 -3.36 1.86 3.48
C ALA A 47 -4.05 3.17 3.07
N ALA A 48 -3.27 4.11 2.55
CA ALA A 48 -3.76 5.39 2.06
C ALA A 48 -2.76 5.96 1.05
N THR A 49 -3.18 6.95 0.27
CA THR A 49 -2.29 7.80 -0.51
C THR A 49 -2.68 9.27 -0.40
N ASP A 50 -1.70 10.15 -0.51
CA ASP A 50 -1.89 11.60 -0.62
C ASP A 50 -1.84 12.10 -2.08
N GLY A 51 -1.85 11.19 -3.06
CA GLY A 51 -1.65 11.53 -4.47
C GLY A 51 -0.20 11.42 -4.93
N ARG A 52 0.75 11.24 -4.02
CA ARG A 52 2.20 11.15 -4.31
C ARG A 52 2.82 9.89 -3.74
N ASP A 53 2.57 9.60 -2.47
CA ASP A 53 3.12 8.45 -1.76
C ASP A 53 2.01 7.48 -1.36
N VAL A 54 2.35 6.20 -1.29
CA VAL A 54 1.46 5.15 -0.80
C VAL A 54 1.89 4.78 0.62
N TYR A 55 1.06 5.13 1.58
CA TYR A 55 1.21 4.81 2.98
C TYR A 55 0.53 3.47 3.26
N TYR A 56 1.17 2.57 4.00
CA TYR A 56 0.58 1.27 4.33
C TYR A 56 0.88 0.86 5.77
N ASN A 57 -0.08 0.19 6.40
CA ASN A 57 0.09 -0.43 7.69
C ASN A 57 0.71 -1.83 7.53
N PRO A 58 1.96 -2.04 8.01
CA PRO A 58 2.64 -3.33 7.84
C PRO A 58 1.92 -4.50 8.54
N GLU A 59 1.28 -4.26 9.69
CA GLU A 59 0.54 -5.28 10.44
C GLU A 59 -0.72 -5.70 9.68
N PHE A 60 -1.46 -4.72 9.15
CA PHE A 60 -2.62 -5.01 8.31
C PHE A 60 -2.21 -5.78 7.05
N LEU A 61 -1.20 -5.29 6.34
CA LEU A 61 -0.72 -5.88 5.08
C LEU A 61 -0.24 -7.34 5.27
N ALA A 62 0.44 -7.63 6.39
CA ALA A 62 0.93 -8.97 6.69
C ALA A 62 -0.18 -9.99 6.98
N ASN A 63 -1.37 -9.51 7.38
CA ASN A 63 -2.53 -10.36 7.65
C ASN A 63 -3.38 -10.63 6.39
N LEU A 64 -3.06 -10.01 5.26
CA LEU A 64 -3.77 -10.22 4.00
C LEU A 64 -3.17 -11.37 3.19
N SER A 65 -4.01 -12.07 2.44
CA SER A 65 -3.57 -13.01 1.40
C SER A 65 -2.86 -12.28 0.24
N ALA A 66 -2.09 -13.01 -0.56
CA ALA A 66 -1.36 -12.42 -1.69
C ALA A 66 -2.27 -11.66 -2.69
N PRO A 67 -3.46 -12.16 -3.09
CA PRO A 67 -4.38 -11.39 -3.94
C PRO A 67 -4.92 -10.12 -3.28
N GLU A 68 -5.17 -10.15 -1.98
CA GLU A 68 -5.65 -8.99 -1.23
C GLU A 68 -4.56 -7.92 -1.09
N GLN A 69 -3.30 -8.34 -0.86
CA GLN A 69 -2.14 -7.43 -0.91
C GLN A 69 -2.04 -6.75 -2.28
N ASP A 70 -2.13 -7.53 -3.36
CA ASP A 70 -2.06 -7.02 -4.73
C ASP A 70 -3.19 -6.01 -5.00
N GLY A 71 -4.41 -6.34 -4.58
CA GLY A 71 -5.58 -5.46 -4.72
C GLY A 71 -5.45 -4.17 -3.93
N LEU A 72 -5.00 -4.24 -2.67
CA LEU A 72 -4.82 -3.07 -1.80
C LEU A 72 -3.76 -2.11 -2.38
N LEU A 73 -2.58 -2.63 -2.76
CA LEU A 73 -1.53 -1.77 -3.29
C LEU A 73 -1.92 -1.17 -4.64
N LEU A 74 -2.57 -1.96 -5.51
CA LEU A 74 -3.08 -1.47 -6.78
C LEU A 74 -4.13 -0.37 -6.57
N HIS A 75 -5.03 -0.54 -5.60
CA HIS A 75 -6.05 0.45 -5.27
C HIS A 75 -5.43 1.80 -4.89
N GLU A 76 -4.46 1.82 -3.98
CA GLU A 76 -3.78 3.06 -3.59
C GLU A 76 -2.97 3.68 -4.72
N VAL A 77 -2.29 2.86 -5.54
CA VAL A 77 -1.56 3.35 -6.73
C VAL A 77 -2.52 4.00 -7.74
N LEU A 78 -3.71 3.42 -7.94
CA LEU A 78 -4.73 4.00 -8.81
C LEU A 78 -5.28 5.30 -8.23
N HIS A 79 -5.48 5.39 -6.92
CA HIS A 79 -5.84 6.65 -6.28
C HIS A 79 -4.76 7.72 -6.47
N ALA A 80 -3.49 7.35 -6.35
CA ALA A 80 -2.37 8.26 -6.56
C ALA A 80 -2.32 8.77 -8.00
N ALA A 81 -2.48 7.85 -8.97
CA ALA A 81 -2.36 8.17 -10.40
C ALA A 81 -3.58 8.90 -10.98
N LEU A 82 -4.79 8.59 -10.52
CA LEU A 82 -6.03 9.06 -11.14
C LEU A 82 -6.76 10.14 -10.32
N LEU A 83 -6.24 10.54 -9.15
CA LEU A 83 -6.87 11.49 -8.22
C LEU A 83 -8.34 11.16 -7.88
N HIS A 84 -8.75 9.90 -8.05
CA HIS A 84 -10.06 9.43 -7.60
C HIS A 84 -10.21 9.74 -6.11
N PRO A 85 -11.36 10.26 -5.65
CA PRO A 85 -11.50 10.97 -4.38
C PRO A 85 -10.76 10.25 -3.26
N VAL A 86 -9.66 10.87 -2.84
CA VAL A 86 -8.81 10.42 -1.75
C VAL A 86 -9.67 10.39 -0.50
N ARG A 87 -9.77 9.24 0.15
CA ARG A 87 -10.33 9.17 1.50
C ARG A 87 -9.28 9.69 2.47
N SER A 88 -9.08 11.01 2.49
CA SER A 88 -8.24 11.65 3.50
C SER A 88 -8.91 11.41 4.86
N PRO A 89 -8.22 10.82 5.85
CA PRO A 89 -8.65 10.99 7.22
C PRO A 89 -8.65 12.50 7.49
N ALA A 90 -9.74 12.99 8.06
CA ALA A 90 -9.91 14.41 8.35
C ALA A 90 -8.64 14.96 9.00
N PRO A 91 -8.13 16.13 8.57
CA PRO A 91 -6.95 16.72 9.19
C PRO A 91 -7.25 16.88 10.68
N SER A 92 -6.38 16.32 11.53
CA SER A 92 -6.41 16.60 12.96
C SER A 92 -6.17 18.09 13.12
N ARG A 93 -7.23 18.85 13.32
CA ARG A 93 -7.14 20.25 13.70
C ARG A 93 -6.52 20.28 15.11
N SER A 94 -5.27 20.71 15.17
CA SER A 94 -4.66 21.28 16.38
C SER A 94 -5.41 22.55 16.79
#